data_AF-A0A1F8SPL6-F1
#
_entry.id   AF-A0A1F8SPL6-F1
#
_cell.length_a   1.000
_cell.length_b   1.000
_cell.length_c   1.000
_cell.angle_alpha   90.00
_cell.angle_beta   90.00
_cell.angle_gamma   90.00
#
_symmetry.space_group_name_H-M   'P 1'
#
loop_
_entity.id
_entity.type
_entity.pdbx_description
1 polymer ?
#
loop_
_entity_poly.entity_id
_entity_poly.type
_entity_poly.pdbx_seq_one_letter_code
_entity_poly.pdbx_strand_id
1 'polypeptide(L)'
;MPYEPKIIAYLCTWCSYTGADTAGIERLKSPANIRDIRVPCSGRVAPELIMRTFEQGADGVLVLGCHIGECHYNTGNHRAAKRLPVLQALMAYAGLEPERVRLDWVSASEGERYARITTEFTEGVRALGPIHWRIADRKARFVWEQEPISHRYSAFSDEQPKHAIYFTPVHEQQTQAIRAAATELLANKQVDCVIGYEVGPRGRTRPAFIHQPEGVERLVWNQDCTHNLSAYLSKKLGWGTDGGKKKQPDRLPKAAIMVKPCDSR
;
A
#
# COMPACT_ATOMS: atom_id res chain seq x y z
N MET A 1 30.32 -15.67 24.73
CA MET A 1 30.75 -14.98 23.49
C MET A 1 30.24 -13.55 23.55
N PRO A 2 30.99 -12.56 23.04
CA PRO A 2 30.47 -11.20 22.92
C PRO A 2 29.19 -11.19 22.07
N TYR A 3 28.28 -10.27 22.39
CA TYR A 3 27.03 -10.09 21.65
C TYR A 3 27.33 -9.67 20.20
N GLU A 4 26.73 -10.38 19.23
CA GLU A 4 26.80 -10.04 17.81
C GLU A 4 25.38 -9.75 17.29
N PRO A 5 25.10 -8.54 16.79
CA PRO A 5 23.75 -8.17 16.38
C PRO A 5 23.34 -8.92 15.11
N LYS A 6 22.08 -9.34 15.04
CA LYS A 6 21.50 -9.95 13.84
C LYS A 6 20.92 -8.87 12.94
N ILE A 7 21.56 -8.60 11.80
CA ILE A 7 21.13 -7.53 10.90
C ILE A 7 20.59 -8.12 9.60
N ILE A 8 19.42 -7.62 9.18
CA ILE A 8 18.85 -7.91 7.86
C ILE A 8 18.95 -6.66 7.00
N ALA A 9 19.56 -6.78 5.83
CA ALA A 9 19.68 -5.69 4.88
C ALA A 9 18.81 -5.96 3.64
N TYR A 10 17.84 -5.10 3.36
CA TYR A 10 17.07 -5.13 2.11
C TYR A 10 17.78 -4.32 1.04
N LEU A 11 18.24 -5.00 -0.01
CA LEU A 11 19.01 -4.38 -1.07
C LEU A 11 18.22 -4.33 -2.37
N CYS A 12 18.12 -3.14 -2.96
CA CYS A 12 17.58 -2.96 -4.31
C CYS A 12 18.45 -3.70 -5.35
N THR A 13 17.83 -4.57 -6.14
CA THR A 13 18.50 -5.38 -7.19
C THR A 13 19.38 -4.55 -8.12
N TRP A 14 18.92 -3.37 -8.52
CA TRP A 14 19.54 -2.60 -9.61
C TRP A 14 20.75 -1.76 -9.21
N CYS A 15 20.86 -1.40 -7.92
CA CYS A 15 21.91 -0.50 -7.45
C CYS A 15 22.61 -1.10 -6.26
N SER A 16 21.96 -1.14 -5.10
CA SER A 16 22.62 -1.48 -3.83
C SER A 16 23.05 -2.94 -3.73
N TYR A 17 22.33 -3.88 -4.37
CA TYR A 17 22.77 -5.27 -4.46
C TYR A 17 24.05 -5.39 -5.31
N THR A 18 24.10 -4.70 -6.44
CA THR A 18 25.31 -4.62 -7.26
C THR A 18 26.44 -3.84 -6.56
N GLY A 19 26.12 -2.83 -5.74
CA GLY A 19 27.10 -2.16 -4.89
C GLY A 19 27.72 -3.11 -3.86
N ALA A 20 26.93 -4.04 -3.31
CA ALA A 20 27.45 -5.12 -2.46
C ALA A 20 28.33 -6.09 -3.25
N ASP A 21 27.94 -6.46 -4.48
CA ASP A 21 28.78 -7.28 -5.38
C ASP A 21 30.12 -6.58 -5.69
N THR A 22 30.09 -5.28 -6.00
CA THR A 22 31.28 -4.45 -6.22
C THR A 22 32.19 -4.44 -4.99
N ALA A 23 31.63 -4.29 -3.79
CA ALA A 23 32.42 -4.37 -2.55
C ALA A 23 33.12 -5.73 -2.39
N GLY A 24 32.47 -6.82 -2.80
CA GLY A 24 33.06 -8.16 -2.84
C GLY A 24 34.19 -8.29 -3.87
N ILE A 25 33.99 -7.76 -5.08
CA ILE A 25 35.00 -7.73 -6.16
C ILE A 25 36.24 -6.95 -5.72
N GLU A 26 36.04 -5.79 -5.09
CA GLU A 26 37.09 -4.92 -4.55
C GLU A 26 37.73 -5.48 -3.26
N ARG A 27 37.22 -6.61 -2.75
CA ARG A 27 37.69 -7.28 -1.51
C ARG A 27 37.64 -6.38 -0.29
N LEU A 28 36.66 -5.47 -0.26
CA LEU A 28 36.43 -4.60 0.89
C LEU A 28 35.93 -5.40 2.08
N LYS A 29 36.33 -4.98 3.27
CA LYS A 29 35.86 -5.59 4.52
C LYS A 29 34.52 -5.01 4.90
N SER A 30 33.53 -5.87 5.09
CA SER A 30 32.23 -5.55 5.66
C SER A 30 31.91 -6.54 6.80
N PRO A 31 30.99 -6.18 7.72
CA PRO A 31 30.61 -7.05 8.82
C PRO A 31 29.95 -8.36 8.34
N ALA A 32 30.35 -9.50 8.90
CA ALA A 32 29.88 -10.83 8.49
C ALA A 32 28.50 -11.20 9.05
N ASN A 33 27.95 -10.40 9.95
CA ASN A 33 26.69 -10.61 10.65
C ASN A 33 25.47 -9.95 9.97
N ILE A 34 25.67 -9.35 8.80
CA ILE A 34 24.61 -8.82 7.95
C ILE A 34 24.16 -9.90 6.96
N ARG A 35 22.84 -10.04 6.78
CA ARG A 35 22.25 -10.91 5.78
C ARG A 35 21.45 -10.11 4.78
N ASP A 36 21.89 -10.18 3.53
CA ASP A 36 21.29 -9.43 2.44
C ASP A 36 20.07 -10.16 1.88
N ILE A 37 18.94 -9.43 1.78
CA ILE A 37 17.73 -9.86 1.11
C ILE A 37 17.54 -8.99 -0.13
N ARG A 38 17.66 -9.62 -1.30
CA ARG A 38 17.43 -8.94 -2.57
C ARG A 38 15.95 -8.63 -2.76
N VAL A 39 15.64 -7.37 -3.04
CA VAL A 39 14.31 -6.89 -3.43
C VAL A 39 14.40 -6.15 -4.75
N PRO A 40 13.36 -6.20 -5.62
CA PRO A 40 13.41 -5.50 -6.90
C PRO A 40 13.67 -4.00 -6.73
N CYS A 41 13.11 -3.38 -5.70
CA CYS A 41 13.28 -1.96 -5.40
C CYS A 41 13.19 -1.71 -3.90
N SER A 42 13.86 -0.67 -3.38
CA SER A 42 13.66 -0.20 -2.00
C SER A 42 12.20 0.17 -1.72
N GLY A 43 11.45 0.63 -2.73
CA GLY A 43 10.01 0.89 -2.63
C GLY A 43 9.15 -0.35 -2.31
N ARG A 44 9.69 -1.57 -2.47
CA ARG A 44 9.03 -2.83 -2.07
C ARG A 44 9.07 -3.04 -0.56
N VAL A 45 10.01 -2.42 0.14
CA VAL A 45 10.17 -2.53 1.58
C VAL A 45 9.13 -1.65 2.25
N ALA A 46 8.05 -2.28 2.71
CA ALA A 46 6.97 -1.62 3.42
C ALA A 46 7.22 -1.68 4.94
N PRO A 47 6.68 -0.75 5.74
CA PRO A 47 6.87 -0.74 7.19
C PRO A 47 6.52 -2.06 7.88
N GLU A 48 5.48 -2.74 7.39
CA GLU A 48 5.03 -4.05 7.91
C GLU A 48 6.10 -5.14 7.71
N LEU A 49 6.88 -5.05 6.63
CA LEU A 49 7.98 -5.98 6.39
C LEU A 49 9.10 -5.75 7.40
N ILE A 50 9.44 -4.49 7.69
CA ILE A 50 10.46 -4.12 8.69
C ILE A 50 10.05 -4.61 10.08
N MET A 51 8.80 -4.38 10.48
CA MET A 51 8.30 -4.83 11.79
C MET A 51 8.30 -6.35 11.92
N ARG A 52 7.94 -7.07 10.84
CA ARG A 52 7.99 -8.53 10.82
C ARG A 52 9.42 -9.06 10.95
N THR A 53 10.42 -8.34 10.42
CA THR A 53 11.83 -8.71 10.54
C THR A 53 12.33 -8.61 11.97
N PHE A 54 11.88 -7.58 12.71
CA PHE A 54 12.13 -7.51 14.16
C PHE A 54 11.39 -8.60 14.93
N GLU A 55 10.14 -8.90 14.58
CA GLU A 55 9.38 -10.02 15.17
C GLU A 55 10.11 -11.37 15.01
N GLN A 56 10.85 -11.55 13.92
CA GLN A 56 11.68 -12.73 13.66
C GLN A 56 13.04 -12.72 14.39
N GLY A 57 13.31 -11.69 15.19
CA GLY A 57 14.49 -11.59 16.05
C GLY A 57 15.71 -10.94 15.41
N ALA A 58 15.53 -10.07 14.42
CA ALA A 58 16.58 -9.14 13.98
C ALA A 58 16.78 -8.05 15.04
N ASP A 59 18.03 -7.61 15.22
CA ASP A 59 18.39 -6.49 16.11
C ASP A 59 18.45 -5.15 15.37
N GLY A 60 18.59 -5.20 14.04
CA GLY A 60 18.61 -4.04 13.16
C GLY A 60 18.17 -4.38 11.74
N VAL A 61 17.55 -3.41 11.06
CA VAL A 61 17.10 -3.50 9.67
C VAL A 61 17.69 -2.37 8.85
N LEU A 62 18.49 -2.73 7.85
CA LEU A 62 19.06 -1.79 6.90
C LEU A 62 18.27 -1.86 5.58
N VAL A 63 17.97 -0.72 4.97
CA VAL A 63 17.34 -0.65 3.65
C VAL A 63 18.23 0.19 2.74
N LEU A 64 18.75 -0.42 1.68
CA LEU A 64 19.58 0.28 0.69
C LEU A 64 18.87 0.34 -0.66
N GLY A 65 18.80 1.54 -1.23
CA GLY A 65 18.23 1.80 -2.55
C GLY A 65 19.17 2.56 -3.48
N CYS A 66 18.72 2.73 -4.73
CA CYS A 66 19.35 3.69 -5.66
C CYS A 66 19.23 5.12 -5.12
N HIS A 67 20.18 5.99 -5.49
CA HIS A 67 20.11 7.42 -5.21
C HIS A 67 18.79 8.03 -5.68
N ILE A 68 18.33 9.05 -4.96
CA ILE A 68 17.10 9.76 -5.30
C ILE A 68 17.26 10.39 -6.69
N GLY A 69 16.31 10.12 -7.59
CA GLY A 69 16.40 10.48 -9.01
C GLY A 69 16.92 9.37 -9.94
N GLU A 70 17.61 8.35 -9.41
CA GLU A 70 18.23 7.26 -10.20
C GLU A 70 17.49 5.92 -10.05
N CYS A 71 16.24 5.95 -9.58
CA CYS A 71 15.49 4.73 -9.39
C CYS A 71 15.18 4.06 -10.74
N HIS A 72 15.52 2.77 -10.88
CA HIS A 72 15.13 1.98 -12.05
C HIS A 72 13.61 1.98 -12.31
N TYR A 73 12.80 2.11 -11.25
CA TYR A 73 11.33 2.21 -11.33
C TYR A 73 10.81 3.64 -11.13
N ASN A 74 11.63 4.64 -11.45
CA ASN A 74 11.39 6.09 -11.38
C ASN A 74 11.18 6.63 -9.96
N THR A 75 10.15 6.18 -9.24
CA THR A 75 9.72 6.78 -7.97
C THR A 75 9.70 5.81 -6.78
N GLY A 76 10.20 4.58 -6.96
CA GLY A 76 10.16 3.56 -5.92
C GLY A 76 10.92 3.96 -4.65
N ASN A 77 12.13 4.48 -4.80
CA ASN A 77 12.94 4.97 -3.67
C ASN A 77 12.34 6.22 -3.01
N HIS A 78 11.68 7.11 -3.75
CA HIS A 78 10.95 8.25 -3.16
C HIS A 78 9.83 7.80 -2.21
N ARG A 79 9.17 6.68 -2.49
CA ARG A 79 8.16 6.11 -1.57
C ARG A 79 8.80 5.59 -0.30
N ALA A 80 9.95 4.91 -0.40
CA ALA A 80 10.71 4.45 0.76
C ALA A 80 11.19 5.64 1.61
N ALA A 81 11.73 6.68 0.98
CA ALA A 81 12.21 7.90 1.62
C ALA A 81 11.12 8.65 2.42
N LYS A 82 9.86 8.55 2.00
CA LYS A 82 8.72 9.13 2.73
C LYS A 82 8.21 8.22 3.86
N ARG A 83 8.24 6.90 3.66
CA ARG A 83 7.67 5.93 4.61
C ARG A 83 8.56 5.66 5.81
N LEU A 84 9.86 5.54 5.61
CA LEU A 84 10.78 5.12 6.67
C LEU A 84 10.92 6.14 7.81
N PRO A 85 10.98 7.47 7.55
CA PRO A 85 10.95 8.45 8.64
C PRO A 85 9.67 8.39 9.47
N VAL A 86 8.51 8.13 8.84
CA VAL A 86 7.24 7.95 9.56
C VAL A 86 7.28 6.71 10.44
N LEU A 87 7.83 5.59 9.93
CA LEU A 87 8.03 4.39 10.73
C LEU A 87 8.96 4.64 11.93
N GLN A 88 10.09 5.32 11.72
CA GLN A 88 11.02 5.67 12.81
C GLN A 88 10.35 6.53 13.88
N ALA A 89 9.52 7.51 13.49
CA ALA A 89 8.75 8.31 14.43
C ALA A 89 7.74 7.46 15.23
N LEU A 90 7.05 6.52 14.58
CA LEU A 90 6.13 5.59 15.24
C LEU A 90 6.86 4.63 16.18
N MET A 91 8.04 4.15 15.79
CA MET A 91 8.92 3.34 16.63
C MET A 91 9.32 4.10 17.89
N ALA A 92 9.82 5.33 17.74
CA ALA A 92 10.18 6.19 18.86
C ALA A 92 8.99 6.46 19.80
N TYR A 93 7.80 6.75 19.24
CA TYR A 93 6.58 6.92 20.02
C TYR A 93 6.20 5.65 20.80
N ALA A 94 6.42 4.46 20.23
CA ALA A 94 6.19 3.18 20.87
C ALA A 94 7.31 2.77 21.86
N GLY A 95 8.31 3.62 22.10
CA GLY A 95 9.44 3.32 22.99
C GLY A 95 10.50 2.41 22.37
N LEU A 96 10.54 2.30 21.05
CA LEU A 96 11.51 1.51 20.29
C LEU A 96 12.62 2.43 19.76
N GLU A 97 13.86 1.96 19.76
CA GLU A 97 15.00 2.75 19.29
C GLU A 97 14.94 2.90 17.75
N PRO A 98 14.67 4.10 17.20
CA PRO A 98 14.54 4.31 15.76
C PRO A 98 15.85 4.05 14.99
N GLU A 99 16.99 4.13 15.68
CA GLU A 99 18.33 3.86 15.14
C GLU A 99 18.51 2.40 14.70
N ARG A 100 17.63 1.48 15.15
CA ARG A 100 17.59 0.09 14.66
C ARG A 100 17.10 -0.03 13.22
N VAL A 101 16.58 1.04 12.61
CA VAL A 101 16.19 1.08 11.19
C VAL A 101 16.96 2.19 10.48
N ARG A 102 17.65 1.87 9.38
CA ARG A 102 18.32 2.88 8.54
C ARG A 102 17.93 2.72 7.07
N LEU A 103 17.62 3.84 6.43
CA LEU A 103 17.52 3.96 4.97
C LEU A 103 18.75 4.70 4.47
N ASP A 104 19.43 4.15 3.47
CA ASP A 104 20.52 4.85 2.81
C ASP A 104 20.56 4.50 1.31
N TRP A 105 21.40 5.21 0.57
CA TRP A 105 21.46 5.13 -0.89
C TRP A 105 22.84 4.68 -1.32
N VAL A 106 22.90 3.65 -2.17
CA VAL A 106 24.14 3.06 -2.69
C VAL A 106 23.91 2.73 -4.16
N SER A 107 24.73 3.31 -5.02
CA SER A 107 24.78 3.02 -6.46
C SER A 107 25.49 1.69 -6.74
N ALA A 108 25.40 1.21 -7.99
CA ALA A 108 26.03 -0.04 -8.40
C ALA A 108 27.57 -0.03 -8.31
N SER A 109 28.21 1.14 -8.44
CA SER A 109 29.67 1.31 -8.43
C SER A 109 30.21 1.79 -7.07
N GLU A 110 29.37 1.85 -6.04
CA GLU A 110 29.71 2.41 -4.74
C GLU A 110 30.02 1.31 -3.70
N GLY A 111 30.98 0.43 -4.02
CA GLY A 111 31.42 -0.65 -3.12
C GLY A 111 31.96 -0.14 -1.78
N GLU A 112 32.81 0.89 -1.81
CA GLU A 112 33.35 1.53 -0.61
C GLU A 112 32.25 2.10 0.29
N ARG A 113 31.25 2.74 -0.32
CA ARG A 113 30.09 3.29 0.41
C ARG A 113 29.28 2.18 1.07
N TYR A 114 29.06 1.07 0.38
CA TYR A 114 28.38 -0.11 0.94
C TYR A 114 29.11 -0.63 2.19
N ALA A 115 30.42 -0.87 2.07
CA ALA A 115 31.24 -1.37 3.18
C ALA A 115 31.24 -0.41 4.38
N ARG A 116 31.31 0.90 4.12
CA ARG A 116 31.22 1.93 5.16
C ARG A 116 29.87 1.94 5.87
N ILE A 117 28.76 2.03 5.12
CA ILE A 117 27.41 2.12 5.70
C ILE A 117 27.08 0.87 6.52
N THR A 118 27.40 -0.31 5.99
CA THR A 118 27.17 -1.58 6.70
C THR A 118 27.98 -1.67 8.00
N THR A 119 29.22 -1.20 7.99
CA THR A 119 30.06 -1.12 9.20
C THR A 119 29.48 -0.14 10.22
N GLU A 120 29.22 1.12 9.81
CA GLU A 120 28.64 2.14 10.68
C GLU A 120 27.33 1.69 11.32
N PHE A 121 26.44 1.11 10.52
CA PHE A 121 25.15 0.61 11.01
C PHE A 121 25.33 -0.55 11.99
N THR A 122 26.27 -1.46 11.71
CA THR A 122 26.54 -2.58 12.62
C THR A 122 27.07 -2.11 13.96
N GLU A 123 28.01 -1.16 13.98
CA GLU A 123 28.51 -0.59 15.23
C GLU A 123 27.40 0.15 16.00
N GLY A 124 26.56 0.90 15.30
CA GLY A 124 25.40 1.58 15.88
C GLY A 124 24.45 0.60 16.56
N VAL A 125 24.05 -0.48 15.88
CA VAL A 125 23.17 -1.51 16.46
C VAL A 125 23.88 -2.27 17.59
N ARG A 126 25.18 -2.55 17.47
CA ARG A 126 25.95 -3.21 18.53
C ARG A 126 25.96 -2.38 19.82
N ALA A 127 26.08 -1.06 19.72
CA ALA A 127 26.03 -0.15 20.87
C ALA A 127 24.67 -0.12 21.58
N LEU A 128 23.58 -0.33 20.83
CA LEU A 128 22.22 -0.44 21.40
C LEU A 128 21.98 -1.78 22.13
N GLY A 129 22.82 -2.78 21.88
CA GLY A 129 22.64 -4.11 22.43
C GLY A 129 21.44 -4.87 21.82
N PRO A 130 21.15 -6.08 22.35
CA PRO A 130 20.08 -6.93 21.85
C PRO A 130 18.72 -6.26 21.95
N ILE A 131 17.87 -6.51 20.95
CA ILE A 131 16.51 -6.00 20.95
C ILE A 131 15.71 -6.65 22.08
N HIS A 132 15.14 -5.84 22.96
CA HIS A 132 14.51 -6.29 24.21
C HIS A 132 12.97 -6.26 24.15
N TRP A 133 12.40 -5.50 23.23
CA TRP A 133 10.96 -5.52 22.95
C TRP A 133 10.61 -6.77 22.13
N ARG A 134 10.78 -7.94 22.73
CA ARG A 134 10.09 -9.11 22.20
C ARG A 134 8.61 -8.91 22.48
N ILE A 135 7.77 -8.95 21.44
CA ILE A 135 6.36 -9.31 21.65
C ILE A 135 6.42 -10.67 22.36
N ALA A 136 6.15 -10.66 23.66
CA ALA A 136 6.37 -11.78 24.57
C ALA A 136 5.76 -13.03 23.94
N ASP A 137 6.64 -13.94 23.52
CA ASP A 137 6.37 -15.27 22.97
C ASP A 137 4.91 -15.43 22.55
N ARG A 138 4.45 -14.58 21.63
CA ARG A 138 3.35 -14.99 20.81
C ARG A 138 4.02 -16.12 20.06
N LYS A 139 3.66 -17.35 20.43
CA LYS A 139 3.17 -18.27 19.42
C LYS A 139 2.23 -17.45 18.54
N ALA A 140 2.77 -16.65 17.63
CA ALA A 140 2.16 -16.28 16.39
C ALA A 140 2.14 -17.59 15.62
N ARG A 141 1.34 -18.54 16.13
CA ARG A 141 0.60 -19.47 15.32
C ARG A 141 -0.31 -18.55 14.50
N PHE A 142 0.27 -17.97 13.46
CA PHE A 142 -0.40 -18.10 12.18
C PHE A 142 -0.59 -19.61 12.05
N VAL A 143 -1.77 -20.08 12.46
CA VAL A 143 -2.22 -21.43 12.14
C VAL A 143 -2.35 -21.40 10.63
N TRP A 144 -1.25 -21.70 9.94
CA TRP A 144 -1.36 -22.41 8.68
C TRP A 144 -1.88 -23.77 9.09
N GLU A 145 -3.20 -23.86 9.26
CA GLU A 145 -3.84 -25.16 9.21
C GLU A 145 -3.39 -25.76 7.88
N GLN A 146 -2.85 -26.98 8.00
CA GLN A 146 -1.98 -27.64 7.04
C GLN A 146 -2.70 -28.04 5.75
N GLU A 147 -3.43 -27.14 5.13
CA GLU A 147 -3.85 -27.37 3.76
C GLU A 147 -2.65 -27.10 2.85
N PRO A 148 -2.15 -28.12 2.13
CA PRO A 148 -1.05 -27.94 1.21
C PRO A 148 -1.39 -26.85 0.19
N ILE A 149 -0.39 -26.06 -0.18
CA ILE A 149 -0.49 -24.92 -1.11
C ILE A 149 -1.18 -25.33 -2.44
N SER A 150 -1.14 -26.62 -2.79
CA SER A 150 -1.87 -27.20 -3.94
C SER A 150 -3.39 -26.96 -3.90
N HIS A 151 -4.01 -26.82 -2.73
CA HIS A 151 -5.44 -26.56 -2.61
C HIS A 151 -5.84 -25.08 -2.80
N ARG A 152 -4.88 -24.13 -2.73
CA ARG A 152 -5.20 -22.70 -2.98
C ARG A 152 -5.37 -22.36 -4.45
N TYR A 153 -4.91 -23.21 -5.36
CA TYR A 153 -5.22 -23.11 -6.79
C TYR A 153 -6.43 -23.98 -7.20
N SER A 154 -6.94 -24.85 -6.32
CA SER A 154 -8.19 -25.59 -6.56
C SER A 154 -9.43 -24.97 -5.90
N ALA A 155 -9.27 -23.98 -5.01
CA ALA A 155 -10.34 -23.16 -4.46
C ALA A 155 -10.88 -22.09 -5.44
N PHE A 156 -10.78 -22.35 -6.75
CA PHE A 156 -11.69 -21.76 -7.74
C PHE A 156 -12.95 -22.63 -7.88
N SER A 157 -13.53 -23.10 -6.77
CA SER A 157 -14.94 -23.47 -6.80
C SER A 157 -15.72 -22.18 -6.98
N ASP A 158 -16.61 -22.15 -7.97
CA ASP A 158 -17.35 -20.96 -8.39
C ASP A 158 -18.29 -20.37 -7.32
N GLU A 159 -18.31 -20.92 -6.10
CA GLU A 159 -19.31 -20.64 -5.06
C GLU A 159 -18.81 -19.82 -3.86
N GLN A 160 -17.51 -19.54 -3.72
CA GLN A 160 -17.07 -18.60 -2.68
C GLN A 160 -17.17 -17.15 -3.17
N PRO A 161 -17.88 -16.25 -2.45
CA PRO A 161 -17.86 -14.83 -2.79
C PRO A 161 -16.42 -14.34 -2.68
N LYS A 162 -15.82 -14.00 -3.83
CA LYS A 162 -14.39 -13.65 -3.97
C LYS A 162 -13.98 -12.40 -3.16
N HIS A 163 -14.92 -11.76 -2.45
CA HIS A 163 -14.74 -10.61 -1.57
C HIS A 163 -15.66 -10.73 -0.36
N ALA A 164 -15.11 -10.80 0.84
CA ALA A 164 -15.88 -10.66 2.07
C ALA A 164 -16.27 -9.18 2.21
N ILE A 165 -17.55 -8.86 2.00
CA ILE A 165 -18.04 -7.52 2.33
C ILE A 165 -18.15 -7.44 3.85
N TYR A 166 -17.25 -6.71 4.50
CA TYR A 166 -17.35 -6.48 5.94
C TYR A 166 -18.56 -5.60 6.23
N PHE A 167 -19.60 -6.21 6.78
CA PHE A 167 -20.77 -5.48 7.24
C PHE A 167 -20.38 -4.65 8.45
N THR A 168 -20.59 -3.33 8.36
CA THR A 168 -20.44 -2.42 9.50
C THR A 168 -21.72 -1.59 9.62
N PRO A 169 -22.23 -1.34 10.84
CA PRO A 169 -23.41 -0.49 11.05
C PRO A 169 -23.24 0.92 10.45
N VAL A 170 -22.00 1.42 10.39
CA VAL A 170 -21.65 2.72 9.80
C VAL A 170 -21.96 2.75 8.30
N HIS A 171 -21.62 1.69 7.56
CA HIS A 171 -21.90 1.61 6.12
C HIS A 171 -23.40 1.57 5.82
N GLU A 172 -24.18 0.89 6.66
CA GLU A 172 -25.63 0.84 6.53
C GLU A 172 -26.27 2.21 6.76
N GLN A 173 -25.89 2.89 7.85
CA GLN A 173 -26.37 4.24 8.14
C GLN A 173 -26.02 5.23 7.01
N GLN A 174 -24.80 5.15 6.49
CA GLN A 174 -24.35 5.98 5.35
C GLN A 174 -25.14 5.65 4.07
N THR A 175 -25.38 4.37 3.80
CA THR A 175 -26.18 3.95 2.64
C THR A 175 -27.60 4.52 2.73
N GLN A 176 -28.24 4.43 3.90
CA GLN A 176 -29.59 4.99 4.12
C GLN A 176 -29.61 6.50 3.94
N ALA A 177 -28.64 7.23 4.51
CA ALA A 177 -28.54 8.68 4.36
C ALA A 177 -28.37 9.10 2.90
N ILE A 178 -27.57 8.36 2.14
CA ILE A 178 -27.31 8.63 0.72
C ILE A 178 -28.53 8.33 -0.13
N ARG A 179 -29.26 7.25 0.18
CA ARG A 179 -30.54 6.95 -0.48
C ARG A 179 -31.56 8.05 -0.21
N ALA A 180 -31.73 8.48 1.05
CA ALA A 180 -32.65 9.55 1.39
C ALA A 180 -32.35 10.85 0.61
N ALA A 181 -31.07 11.28 0.59
CA ALA A 181 -30.65 12.47 -0.16
C ALA A 181 -30.85 12.31 -1.68
N ALA A 182 -30.50 11.15 -2.25
CA ALA A 182 -30.69 10.88 -3.67
C ALA A 182 -32.17 10.90 -4.09
N THR A 183 -33.05 10.33 -3.26
CA THR A 183 -34.50 10.36 -3.47
C THR A 183 -35.04 11.78 -3.47
N GLU A 184 -34.64 12.61 -2.50
CA GLU A 184 -35.05 14.01 -2.43
C GLU A 184 -34.60 14.81 -3.67
N LEU A 185 -33.34 14.66 -4.08
CA LEU A 185 -32.78 15.37 -5.23
C LEU A 185 -33.47 15.01 -6.55
N LEU A 186 -33.81 13.72 -6.74
CA LEU A 186 -34.50 13.24 -7.93
C LEU A 186 -35.99 13.61 -7.91
N ALA A 187 -36.68 13.45 -6.76
CA ALA A 187 -38.10 13.79 -6.63
C ALA A 187 -38.36 15.29 -6.86
N ASN A 188 -37.48 16.14 -6.33
CA ASN A 188 -37.54 17.59 -6.52
C ASN A 188 -37.03 18.06 -7.89
N LYS A 189 -36.60 17.14 -8.78
CA LYS A 189 -36.01 17.43 -10.10
C LYS A 189 -34.85 18.43 -10.03
N GLN A 190 -34.10 18.43 -8.92
CA GLN A 190 -32.90 19.26 -8.77
C GLN A 190 -31.75 18.72 -9.62
N VAL A 191 -31.71 17.40 -9.80
CA VAL A 191 -30.75 16.68 -10.64
C VAL A 191 -31.46 15.74 -11.60
N ASP A 192 -30.87 15.55 -12.78
CA ASP A 192 -31.32 14.64 -13.84
C ASP A 192 -30.72 13.23 -13.68
N CYS A 193 -29.67 13.09 -12.85
CA CYS A 193 -28.99 11.84 -12.57
C CYS A 193 -28.27 11.87 -11.23
N VAL A 194 -28.28 10.76 -10.50
CA VAL A 194 -27.40 10.50 -9.36
C VAL A 194 -26.39 9.44 -9.76
N ILE A 195 -25.09 9.76 -9.63
CA ILE A 195 -23.98 8.84 -9.85
C ILE A 195 -23.52 8.31 -8.48
N GLY A 196 -23.68 7.01 -8.26
CA GLY A 196 -23.29 6.33 -7.03
C GLY A 196 -22.68 4.96 -7.30
N TYR A 197 -22.75 4.05 -6.33
CA TYR A 197 -22.30 2.67 -6.50
C TYR A 197 -23.45 1.69 -6.38
N GLU A 198 -23.40 0.59 -7.13
CA GLU A 198 -24.29 -0.57 -6.96
C GLU A 198 -23.47 -1.87 -6.89
N VAL A 199 -24.09 -2.94 -6.38
CA VAL A 199 -23.48 -4.27 -6.40
C VAL A 199 -23.59 -4.85 -7.82
N GLY A 200 -22.44 -5.16 -8.42
CA GLY A 200 -22.39 -5.80 -9.73
C GLY A 200 -22.56 -7.33 -9.66
N PRO A 201 -22.68 -8.01 -10.80
CA PRO A 201 -22.92 -9.47 -10.89
C PRO A 201 -21.85 -10.35 -10.21
N ARG A 202 -20.66 -9.81 -9.95
CA ARG A 202 -19.55 -10.50 -9.29
C ARG A 202 -19.37 -10.09 -7.82
N GLY A 203 -20.39 -9.50 -7.21
CA GLY A 203 -20.37 -9.04 -5.82
C GLY A 203 -19.53 -7.79 -5.56
N ARG A 204 -18.75 -7.29 -6.53
CA ARG A 204 -18.01 -6.04 -6.42
C ARG A 204 -18.90 -4.85 -6.72
N THR A 205 -18.62 -3.72 -6.05
CA THR A 205 -19.30 -2.48 -6.38
C THR A 205 -18.81 -1.92 -7.73
N ARG A 206 -19.74 -1.30 -8.45
CA ARG A 206 -19.49 -0.61 -9.72
C ARG A 206 -20.25 0.72 -9.74
N PRO A 207 -19.84 1.68 -10.58
CA PRO A 207 -20.60 2.90 -10.79
C PRO A 207 -22.03 2.62 -11.26
N ALA A 208 -23.00 3.29 -10.64
CA ALA A 208 -24.42 3.25 -10.96
C ALA A 208 -24.90 4.65 -11.36
N PHE A 209 -25.83 4.70 -12.31
CA PHE A 209 -26.46 5.93 -12.78
C PHE A 209 -27.95 5.81 -12.56
N ILE A 210 -28.49 6.61 -11.65
CA ILE A 210 -29.88 6.57 -11.23
C ILE A 210 -30.58 7.82 -11.76
N HIS A 211 -31.56 7.62 -12.64
CA HIS A 211 -32.32 8.72 -13.25
C HIS A 211 -33.73 8.86 -12.67
N GLN A 212 -34.21 7.83 -11.96
CA GLN A 212 -35.56 7.77 -11.41
C GLN A 212 -35.50 7.45 -9.92
N PRO A 213 -36.38 8.00 -9.08
CA PRO A 213 -36.37 7.79 -7.63
C PRO A 213 -36.42 6.32 -7.21
N GLU A 214 -37.12 5.48 -7.97
CA GLU A 214 -37.26 4.04 -7.67
C GLU A 214 -35.93 3.29 -7.80
N GLY A 215 -34.99 3.82 -8.59
CA GLY A 215 -33.67 3.23 -8.77
C GLY A 215 -32.71 3.48 -7.60
N VAL A 216 -33.07 4.34 -6.64
CA VAL A 216 -32.20 4.73 -5.52
C VAL A 216 -31.87 3.56 -4.60
N GLU A 217 -32.74 2.55 -4.49
CA GLU A 217 -32.50 1.35 -3.69
C GLU A 217 -31.30 0.52 -4.15
N ARG A 218 -30.82 0.73 -5.38
CA ARG A 218 -29.61 0.08 -5.90
C ARG A 218 -28.33 0.69 -5.33
N LEU A 219 -28.40 1.89 -4.76
CA LEU A 219 -27.24 2.58 -4.22
C LEU A 219 -26.72 1.88 -2.97
N VAL A 220 -25.41 1.65 -2.93
CA VAL A 220 -24.72 1.04 -1.79
C VAL A 220 -23.48 1.85 -1.42
N TRP A 221 -23.11 1.81 -0.15
CA TRP A 221 -21.84 2.31 0.35
C TRP A 221 -21.14 1.25 1.20
N ASN A 222 -19.90 0.92 0.85
CA ASN A 222 -19.06 -0.06 1.55
C ASN A 222 -17.59 0.13 1.17
N GLN A 223 -16.70 -0.68 1.74
CA GLN A 223 -15.24 -0.64 1.49
C GLN A 223 -14.83 -0.88 0.03
N ASP A 224 -15.69 -1.50 -0.79
CA ASP A 224 -15.37 -1.75 -2.20
C ASP A 224 -15.67 -0.54 -3.09
N CYS A 225 -16.33 0.51 -2.57
CA CYS A 225 -16.64 1.77 -3.25
C CYS A 225 -15.36 2.57 -3.57
N THR A 226 -14.56 2.06 -4.50
CA THR A 226 -13.18 2.47 -4.77
C THR A 226 -13.03 3.33 -6.01
N HIS A 227 -13.95 3.21 -6.99
CA HIS A 227 -13.90 4.00 -8.22
C HIS A 227 -14.01 5.50 -7.94
N ASN A 228 -13.32 6.34 -8.71
CA ASN A 228 -13.54 7.78 -8.71
C ASN A 228 -14.74 8.10 -9.61
N LEU A 229 -15.88 8.47 -9.02
CA LEU A 229 -17.12 8.69 -9.75
C LEU A 229 -17.11 9.98 -10.59
N SER A 230 -16.26 10.97 -10.28
CA SER A 230 -16.16 12.21 -11.06
C SER A 230 -15.67 11.97 -12.49
N ALA A 231 -14.86 10.92 -12.70
CA ALA A 231 -14.39 10.50 -14.02
C ALA A 231 -15.52 10.05 -14.98
N TYR A 232 -16.73 9.82 -14.46
CA TYR A 232 -17.89 9.39 -15.23
C TYR A 232 -18.80 10.54 -15.65
N LEU A 233 -18.51 11.77 -15.21
CA LEU A 233 -19.23 12.97 -15.65
C LEU A 233 -19.10 13.17 -17.17
N SER A 234 -17.89 13.07 -17.71
CA SER A 234 -17.64 13.37 -19.13
C SER A 234 -18.17 12.31 -20.09
N LYS A 235 -18.01 11.02 -19.74
CA LYS A 235 -18.24 9.89 -20.65
C LYS A 235 -19.71 9.54 -20.92
N LYS A 236 -20.66 9.94 -20.05
CA LYS A 236 -22.08 9.59 -20.21
C LYS A 236 -23.09 10.73 -20.11
N LEU A 237 -22.71 11.91 -19.62
CA LEU A 237 -23.58 13.10 -19.58
C LEU A 237 -23.42 14.02 -20.81
N GLY A 238 -22.58 13.63 -21.77
CA GLY A 238 -22.41 14.35 -23.04
C GLY A 238 -21.37 15.47 -23.02
N TRP A 239 -20.49 15.54 -22.02
CA TRP A 239 -19.43 16.57 -21.94
C TRP A 239 -18.13 16.16 -22.67
N GLY A 240 -18.16 16.03 -24.02
CA GLY A 240 -17.00 15.92 -24.95
C GLY A 240 -16.00 14.75 -24.72
N THR A 241 -15.20 14.23 -25.65
CA THR A 241 -14.85 14.50 -27.06
C THR A 241 -14.50 13.15 -27.71
N ASP A 242 -15.48 12.31 -28.05
CA ASP A 242 -15.25 11.11 -28.85
C ASP A 242 -15.64 11.39 -30.29
N GLY A 243 -14.75 12.03 -31.07
CA GLY A 243 -14.60 11.88 -32.53
C GLY A 243 -15.84 11.87 -33.44
N GLY A 244 -17.01 12.33 -32.99
CA GLY A 244 -18.27 12.11 -33.70
C GLY A 244 -19.33 13.07 -33.20
N LYS A 245 -19.80 13.93 -34.11
CA LYS A 245 -20.84 14.94 -33.94
C LYS A 245 -22.05 14.39 -33.16
N LYS A 246 -22.12 14.62 -31.85
CA LYS A 246 -23.40 14.64 -31.12
C LYS A 246 -23.74 16.09 -30.83
N LYS A 247 -24.96 16.50 -31.21
CA LYS A 247 -25.51 17.83 -30.91
C LYS A 247 -25.30 18.13 -29.43
N GLN A 248 -24.72 19.28 -29.14
CA GLN A 248 -24.69 19.82 -27.79
C GLN A 248 -26.14 19.88 -27.30
N PRO A 249 -26.49 19.27 -26.17
CA PRO A 249 -27.87 19.26 -25.69
C PRO A 249 -28.30 20.70 -25.36
N ASP A 250 -29.57 21.03 -25.61
CA ASP A 250 -30.13 22.37 -25.34
C ASP A 250 -29.98 22.80 -23.87
N ARG A 251 -29.83 21.83 -22.95
CA ARG A 251 -29.49 22.03 -21.55
C ARG A 251 -28.52 20.94 -21.07
N LEU A 252 -27.49 21.34 -20.32
CA LEU A 252 -26.58 20.39 -19.67
C LEU A 252 -27.32 19.66 -18.55
N PRO A 253 -27.20 18.32 -18.47
CA PRO A 253 -27.81 17.55 -17.39
C PRO A 253 -27.12 17.90 -16.06
N LYS A 254 -27.92 18.11 -15.01
CA LYS A 254 -27.43 18.29 -13.65
C LYS A 254 -27.24 16.92 -13.02
N ALA A 255 -26.03 16.59 -12.61
CA ALA A 255 -25.75 15.33 -11.94
C ALA A 255 -25.34 15.56 -10.49
N ALA A 256 -25.91 14.78 -9.57
CA ALA A 256 -25.37 14.60 -8.23
C ALA A 256 -24.39 13.43 -8.23
N ILE A 257 -23.33 13.52 -7.45
CA ILE A 257 -22.31 12.47 -7.34
C ILE A 257 -22.08 12.17 -5.88
N MET A 258 -22.01 10.88 -5.56
CA MET A 258 -21.53 10.40 -4.28
C MET A 258 -20.01 10.56 -4.21
N VAL A 259 -19.51 11.46 -3.35
CA VAL A 259 -18.08 11.80 -3.27
C VAL A 259 -17.49 11.28 -1.97
N LYS A 260 -16.36 10.57 -2.04
CA LYS A 260 -15.55 10.23 -0.87
C LYS A 260 -14.76 11.46 -0.40
N PRO A 261 -14.44 11.59 0.90
CA PRO A 261 -13.59 12.68 1.38
C PRO A 261 -12.23 12.81 0.67
N CYS A 262 -11.71 11.72 0.10
CA CYS A 262 -10.49 11.72 -0.70
C CYS A 262 -10.70 12.16 -2.17
N ASP A 263 -11.93 12.09 -2.67
CA ASP A 263 -12.30 12.41 -4.05
C ASP A 263 -12.73 13.89 -4.20
N SER A 264 -12.87 14.63 -3.09
CA SER A 264 -13.28 16.04 -3.05
C SER A 264 -12.13 17.04 -3.18
N ARG A 265 -10.96 16.61 -3.69
CA ARG A 265 -9.77 17.45 -3.89
C ARG A 265 -9.62 17.89 -5.33
#